data_AF-A0A7Y3P945-F1
#
_entry.id   AF-A0A7Y3P945-F1
#
_cell.length_a   1.000
_cell.length_b   1.000
_cell.length_c   1.000
_cell.angle_alpha   90.00
_cell.angle_beta   90.00
_cell.angle_gamma   90.00
#
_symmetry.space_group_name_H-M   'P 1'
#
loop_
_entity.id
_entity.type
_entity.pdbx_description
1 polymer ?
#
loop_
_entity_poly.entity_id
_entity_poly.type
_entity_poly.pdbx_seq_one_letter_code
_entity_poly.pdbx_strand_id
1 'polypeptide(L)'
;MSPRVLIRKAARRDLADCAAFIALTRPQTAAAFLDSARRTFARLAELPSLGATYAALSPSLRDIRRFRVAEFTDHLIFYRPI
;
A
#
# COMPACT_ATOMS: atom_id res chain seq x y z
N MET A 1 -0.12 4.24 22.17
CA MET A 1 0.65 3.19 21.46
C MET A 1 0.92 3.70 20.05
N SER A 2 2.16 3.61 19.56
CA SER A 2 2.49 4.04 18.20
C SER A 2 1.98 3.01 17.18
N PRO A 3 1.33 3.43 16.09
CA PRO A 3 0.86 2.53 15.06
C PRO A 3 2.02 1.69 14.49
N ARG A 4 1.85 0.37 14.42
CA ARG A 4 2.86 -0.57 13.93
C ARG A 4 2.52 -1.03 12.52
N VAL A 5 3.46 -0.87 11.58
CA VAL A 5 3.34 -1.34 10.20
C VAL A 5 4.35 -2.45 9.96
N LEU A 6 3.89 -3.60 9.45
CA LEU A 6 4.74 -4.70 9.01
C LEU A 6 4.64 -4.86 7.49
N ILE A 7 5.73 -4.56 6.79
CA ILE A 7 5.80 -4.68 5.32
C ILE A 7 6.40 -6.03 4.96
N ARG A 8 5.61 -6.88 4.27
CA ARG A 8 6.08 -8.18 3.76
C ARG A 8 7.21 -7.98 2.75
N LYS A 9 8.12 -8.97 2.66
CA LYS A 9 9.22 -8.94 1.68
C LYS A 9 8.72 -8.79 0.23
N ALA A 10 7.60 -9.44 -0.11
CA ALA A 10 6.94 -9.30 -1.41
C ALA A 10 6.48 -7.85 -1.64
N ALA A 11 5.69 -7.28 -0.72
CA ALA A 11 5.23 -5.90 -0.83
C ALA A 11 6.37 -4.86 -0.91
N ARG A 12 7.53 -5.13 -0.28
CA ARG A 12 8.72 -4.28 -0.42
C ARG A 12 9.29 -4.33 -1.85
N ARG A 13 9.27 -5.49 -2.50
CA ARG A 13 9.66 -5.64 -3.91
C ARG A 13 8.66 -4.94 -4.82
N ASP A 14 7.36 -5.13 -4.59
CA ASP A 14 6.31 -4.46 -5.36
C ASP A 14 6.47 -2.94 -5.33
N LEU A 15 6.78 -2.35 -4.17
CA LEU A 15 7.07 -0.91 -4.05
C LEU A 15 8.28 -0.49 -4.89
N ALA A 16 9.36 -1.28 -4.88
CA ALA A 16 10.56 -1.00 -5.66
C ALA A 16 10.30 -1.11 -7.16
N ASP A 17 9.57 -2.14 -7.59
CA ASP A 17 9.23 -2.39 -8.99
C ASP A 17 8.31 -1.27 -9.53
N CYS A 18 7.28 -0.87 -8.77
CA CYS A 18 6.43 0.26 -9.12
C CYS A 18 7.23 1.56 -9.23
N ALA A 19 8.10 1.86 -8.27
CA ALA A 19 8.93 3.07 -8.30
C ALA A 19 9.90 3.06 -9.49
N ALA A 20 10.54 1.92 -9.77
CA ALA A 20 11.42 1.76 -10.92
C ALA A 20 10.67 1.97 -12.24
N PHE A 21 9.46 1.42 -12.38
CA PHE A 21 8.62 1.63 -13.56
C PHE A 21 8.23 3.10 -13.75
N ILE A 22 7.80 3.79 -12.69
CA ILE A 22 7.49 5.22 -12.73
C ILE A 22 8.72 6.03 -13.15
N ALA A 23 9.90 5.67 -12.64
CA ALA A 23 11.15 6.37 -12.91
C ALA A 23 11.58 6.30 -14.40
N LEU A 24 11.11 5.31 -15.16
CA LEU A 24 11.39 5.23 -16.61
C LEU A 24 10.87 6.45 -17.38
N THR A 25 9.80 7.08 -16.88
CA THR A 25 9.20 8.25 -17.54
C THR A 25 9.35 9.53 -16.72
N ARG A 26 9.28 9.44 -15.39
CA ARG A 26 9.30 10.60 -14.48
C ARG A 26 10.00 10.26 -13.16
N PRO A 27 11.35 10.35 -13.11
CA PRO A 27 12.15 10.01 -11.92
C PRO A 27 11.70 10.71 -10.63
N GLN A 28 11.37 12.01 -10.72
CA GLN A 28 10.87 12.80 -9.59
C GLN A 28 9.55 12.28 -9.02
N THR A 29 8.72 11.64 -9.85
CA THR A 29 7.44 11.06 -9.44
C THR A 29 7.63 9.74 -8.70
N ALA A 30 8.74 9.01 -8.95
CA ALA A 30 9.02 7.76 -8.25
C ALA A 30 9.31 7.98 -6.76
N ALA A 31 10.03 9.05 -6.41
CA ALA A 31 10.25 9.44 -5.02
C ALA A 31 8.92 9.84 -4.34
N ALA A 32 8.10 10.65 -5.04
CA ALA A 32 6.78 11.05 -4.54
C ALA A 32 5.87 9.83 -4.31
N PHE A 33 5.94 8.80 -5.17
CA PHE A 33 5.20 7.55 -4.99
C PHE A 33 5.56 6.83 -3.69
N LEU A 34 6.86 6.67 -3.41
CA LEU A 34 7.32 5.99 -2.19
C LEU A 34 6.92 6.76 -0.93
N ASP A 35 6.95 8.09 -0.98
CA ASP A 35 6.53 8.96 0.11
C ASP A 35 5.02 8.89 0.34
N SER A 36 4.23 8.91 -0.73
CA SER A 36 2.78 8.73 -0.68
C SER A 36 2.38 7.34 -0.17
N ALA A 37 3.08 6.28 -0.57
CA ALA A 37 2.89 4.94 -0.02
C ALA A 37 3.17 4.91 1.49
N ARG A 38 4.28 5.50 1.93
CA ARG A 38 4.64 5.59 3.35
C ARG A 38 3.61 6.35 4.19
N ARG A 39 3.15 7.52 3.70
CA ARG A 39 2.06 8.29 4.35
C ARG A 39 0.77 7.48 4.42
N THR A 40 0.44 6.76 3.34
CA THR A 40 -0.75 5.90 3.31
C THR A 40 -0.64 4.77 4.34
N PHE A 41 0.52 4.13 4.49
CA PHE A 41 0.72 3.10 5.52
C PHE A 41 0.55 3.64 6.94
N ALA A 42 1.11 4.81 7.24
CA ALA A 42 0.93 5.46 8.54
C ALA A 42 -0.55 5.71 8.83
N ARG A 43 -1.28 6.24 7.84
CA ARG A 43 -2.72 6.49 7.98
C ARG A 43 -3.54 5.22 8.18
N LEU A 44 -3.22 4.15 7.46
CA LEU A 44 -3.89 2.85 7.62
C LEU A 44 -3.56 2.19 8.95
N ALA A 45 -2.40 2.47 9.54
CA ALA A 45 -2.07 1.96 10.86
C ALA A 45 -2.78 2.73 11.99
N GLU A 46 -3.08 4.01 11.79
CA GLU A 46 -3.93 4.80 12.69
C GLU A 46 -5.41 4.39 12.62
N LEU A 47 -5.92 4.16 11.40
CA LEU A 47 -7.32 3.78 11.16
C LEU A 47 -7.41 2.57 10.21
N PRO A 48 -7.21 1.34 10.73
CA PRO A 48 -7.17 0.14 9.89
C PRO A 48 -8.49 -0.22 9.20
N SER A 49 -9.61 0.34 9.65
CA SER A 49 -10.93 0.16 9.03
C SER A 49 -11.16 1.02 7.78
N LEU A 50 -10.27 1.98 7.49
CA LEU A 50 -10.42 2.93 6.37
C LEU A 50 -10.42 2.24 4.99
N GLY A 51 -9.71 1.13 4.85
CA GLY A 51 -9.70 0.31 3.65
C GLY A 51 -11.00 -0.46 3.44
N ALA A 52 -11.48 -0.48 2.19
CA ALA A 52 -12.62 -1.30 1.79
C ALA A 52 -12.26 -2.78 1.87
N THR A 53 -13.21 -3.61 2.31
CA THR A 53 -13.05 -5.07 2.30
C THR A 53 -12.82 -5.55 0.86
N TYR A 54 -11.81 -6.38 0.67
CA TYR A 54 -11.58 -7.04 -0.59
C TYR A 54 -12.44 -8.32 -0.63
N ALA A 55 -13.51 -8.29 -1.42
CA ALA A 55 -14.42 -9.42 -1.60
C ALA A 55 -13.73 -10.51 -2.42
N ALA A 56 -12.88 -11.28 -1.78
CA ALA A 56 -12.19 -12.40 -2.39
C ALA A 56 -13.01 -13.68 -2.24
N LEU A 57 -13.13 -14.45 -3.32
CA LEU A 57 -13.77 -15.76 -3.32
C LEU A 57 -12.91 -16.85 -2.62
N SER A 58 -11.60 -16.60 -2.48
CA SER A 58 -10.68 -17.56 -1.86
C SER A 58 -10.60 -17.39 -0.33
N PRO A 59 -10.72 -18.48 0.45
CA PRO A 59 -10.52 -18.48 1.90
C PRO A 59 -9.18 -17.89 2.35
N SER A 60 -8.14 -18.02 1.53
CA SER A 60 -6.78 -17.52 1.79
C SER A 60 -6.66 -15.99 1.77
N LEU A 61 -7.65 -15.32 1.17
CA LEU A 61 -7.70 -13.88 0.99
C LEU A 61 -8.74 -13.22 1.92
N ARG A 62 -9.25 -13.97 2.90
CA ARG A 62 -10.10 -13.42 3.97
C ARG A 62 -9.37 -12.30 4.74
N ASP A 63 -10.18 -11.37 5.21
CA ASP A 63 -9.81 -10.19 6.01
C ASP A 63 -8.82 -9.22 5.34
N ILE A 64 -8.60 -9.38 4.03
CA ILE A 64 -7.85 -8.41 3.25
C ILE A 64 -8.70 -7.17 3.06
N ARG A 65 -8.10 -6.03 3.35
CA ARG A 65 -8.59 -4.71 2.99
C ARG A 65 -7.73 -4.14 1.88
N ARG A 66 -8.34 -3.29 1.06
CA ARG A 66 -7.66 -2.54 0.01
C ARG A 66 -7.85 -1.04 0.18
N PHE A 67 -6.82 -0.28 -0.12
CA PHE A 67 -6.88 1.17 -0.13
C PHE A 67 -5.98 1.73 -1.23
N ARG A 68 -6.32 2.90 -1.77
CA ARG A 68 -5.50 3.53 -2.82
C ARG A 68 -4.29 4.21 -2.20
N VAL A 69 -3.16 4.21 -2.90
CA VAL A 69 -2.03 5.08 -2.55
C VAL A 69 -2.47 6.53 -2.78
N ALA A 70 -2.31 7.40 -1.78
CA ALA A 70 -2.63 8.83 -1.93
C ALA A 70 -1.93 9.41 -3.16
N GLU A 71 -2.61 10.24 -3.96
CA GLU A 71 -2.10 10.84 -5.21
C GLU A 71 -1.76 9.85 -6.34
N PHE A 72 -1.85 8.53 -6.10
CA PHE A 72 -1.55 7.46 -7.06
C PHE A 72 -2.71 6.47 -7.09
N THR A 73 -3.86 6.90 -7.63
CA THR A 73 -5.13 6.15 -7.57
C THR A 73 -5.10 4.78 -8.24
N ASP A 74 -4.19 4.59 -9.20
CA ASP A 74 -4.00 3.34 -9.94
C ASP A 74 -3.21 2.29 -9.16
N HIS A 75 -2.65 2.66 -8.00
CA HIS A 75 -1.90 1.77 -7.13
C HIS A 75 -2.72 1.44 -5.88
N LEU A 76 -2.84 0.15 -5.58
CA LEU A 76 -3.61 -0.36 -4.45
C LEU A 76 -2.68 -1.01 -3.41
N ILE A 77 -2.95 -0.72 -2.15
CA ILE A 77 -2.34 -1.39 -1.00
C ILE A 77 -3.31 -2.44 -0.49
N PHE A 78 -2.88 -3.70 -0.49
CA PHE A 78 -3.59 -4.80 0.15
C PHE A 78 -2.98 -5.08 1.53
N TYR A 79 -3.80 -5.05 2.57
CA TYR A 79 -3.31 -5.19 3.95
C TYR A 79 -4.31 -5.94 4.84
N ARG A 80 -3.85 -6.32 6.03
CA ARG A 80 -4.66 -6.83 7.13
C ARG A 80 -4.32 -6.04 8.39
N PRO A 81 -5.31 -5.59 9.17
CA PRO A 81 -5.07 -5.12 10.54
C PRO A 81 -4.36 -6.22 11.36
N ILE A 82 -3.46 -5.81 12.25
CA ILE A 82 -2.73 -6.70 13.17
C ILE A 82 -3.23 -6.53 14.61
#